data_AF-Q5XL18-F1
#
_entry.id   AF-Q5XL18-F1
#
_cell.length_a   1.000
_cell.length_b   1.000
_cell.length_c   1.000
_cell.angle_alpha   90.00
_cell.angle_beta   90.00
_cell.angle_gamma   90.00
#
_symmetry.space_group_name_H-M   'P 1'
#
loop_
_entity.id
_entity.type
_entity.pdbx_description
1 polymer ?
#
loop_
_entity_poly.entity_id
_entity_poly.type
_entity_poly.pdbx_seq_one_letter_code
_entity_poly.pdbx_strand_id
1 'polypeptide(L)'
;MAGPVSPTDWLPVTEASMSHADILHFTSQTLWLVLILSMPPVLVAALVGTLVSLLQALTQIQEQTLGFVAKLVAVVITLFATTAWLGNELYSFADMVLLKVPQIQ
;
A
#
# COMPACT_ATOMS: atom_id res chain seq x y z
N MET A 1 28.90 -10.35 -42.76
CA MET A 1 28.98 -9.09 -43.51
C MET A 1 28.17 -8.06 -42.74
N ALA A 2 28.79 -7.34 -41.80
CA ALA A 2 28.11 -6.29 -41.04
C ALA A 2 27.92 -5.09 -41.97
N GLY A 3 26.68 -4.60 -42.10
CA GLY A 3 26.40 -3.37 -42.84
C GLY A 3 27.11 -2.16 -42.20
N PRO A 4 27.26 -1.05 -42.92
CA PRO A 4 27.88 0.16 -42.37
C PRO A 4 27.06 0.64 -41.16
N VAL A 5 27.64 0.59 -39.97
CA VAL A 5 27.04 1.14 -38.75
C VAL A 5 26.83 2.64 -38.95
N SER A 6 25.61 3.11 -38.73
CA SER A 6 25.29 4.52 -38.95
C SER A 6 26.02 5.38 -37.91
N PRO A 7 26.45 6.61 -38.23
CA PRO A 7 27.10 7.50 -37.28
C PRO A 7 26.23 7.94 -36.09
N THR A 8 25.04 7.38 -35.91
CA THR A 8 24.13 7.61 -34.79
C THR A 8 23.93 6.35 -33.94
N ASP A 9 24.44 5.19 -34.37
CA ASP A 9 24.36 3.91 -33.63
C ASP A 9 25.36 3.85 -32.44
N TRP A 10 26.34 4.76 -32.40
CA TRP A 10 27.36 4.84 -31.33
C TRP A 10 27.07 5.93 -30.30
N LEU A 11 26.00 6.71 -30.51
CA LEU A 11 25.55 7.61 -29.45
C LEU A 11 25.08 6.72 -28.29
N PRO A 12 25.51 6.98 -27.05
CA PRO A 12 24.88 6.33 -25.92
C PRO A 12 23.40 6.67 -26.04
N VAL A 13 22.56 5.67 -26.31
CA VAL A 13 21.12 5.80 -26.09
C VAL A 13 21.04 6.28 -24.67
N THR A 14 20.75 7.58 -24.49
CA THR A 14 20.68 8.16 -23.16
C THR A 14 19.48 7.46 -22.60
N GLU A 15 19.77 6.41 -21.82
CA GLU A 15 18.78 5.54 -21.27
C GLU A 15 17.84 6.48 -20.54
N ALA A 16 16.64 6.67 -21.08
CA ALA A 16 15.49 7.06 -20.28
C ALA A 16 15.16 5.88 -19.34
N SER A 17 16.18 5.31 -18.68
CA SER A 17 16.04 4.38 -17.60
C SER A 17 15.69 5.23 -16.41
N MET A 18 14.50 5.01 -15.87
CA MET A 18 14.05 5.55 -14.59
C MET A 18 15.24 5.43 -13.64
N SER A 19 15.81 6.56 -13.23
CA SER A 19 17.02 6.55 -12.42
C SER A 19 16.74 5.67 -11.21
N HIS A 20 17.70 4.83 -10.79
CA HIS A 20 17.51 3.98 -9.61
C HIS A 20 17.02 4.83 -8.42
N ALA A 21 17.47 6.08 -8.30
CA ALA A 21 16.99 7.04 -7.31
C ALA A 21 15.48 7.32 -7.39
N ASP A 22 14.89 7.41 -8.58
CA ASP A 22 13.46 7.67 -8.78
C ASP A 22 12.63 6.48 -8.29
N ILE A 23 13.03 5.26 -8.68
CA ILE A 23 12.37 4.03 -8.24
C ILE A 23 12.37 3.92 -6.72
N LEU A 24 13.51 4.23 -6.09
CA LEU A 24 13.66 4.20 -4.64
C LEU A 24 12.80 5.28 -3.97
N HIS A 25 12.70 6.47 -4.57
CA HIS A 25 11.86 7.55 -4.07
C HIS A 25 10.37 7.18 -4.09
N PHE A 26 9.85 6.71 -5.24
CA PHE A 26 8.45 6.29 -5.36
C PHE A 26 8.12 5.12 -4.43
N THR A 27 9.05 4.16 -4.30
CA THR A 27 8.88 3.03 -3.38
C THR A 27 8.73 3.50 -1.94
N SER A 28 9.60 4.42 -1.49
CA SER A 28 9.53 4.98 -0.14
C SER A 28 8.21 5.72 0.12
N GLN A 29 7.77 6.56 -0.82
CA GLN A 29 6.49 7.27 -0.71
C GLN A 29 5.30 6.29 -0.67
N THR A 30 5.34 5.24 -1.49
CA THR A 30 4.27 4.22 -1.52
C THR A 30 4.22 3.45 -0.20
N LEU A 31 5.38 3.04 0.33
CA LEU A 31 5.45 2.35 1.62
C LEU A 31 4.94 3.24 2.76
N TRP A 32 5.27 4.54 2.74
CA TRP A 32 4.76 5.49 3.70
C TRP A 32 3.23 5.62 3.65
N LEU A 33 2.67 5.70 2.45
CA LEU A 33 1.24 5.73 2.24
C LEU A 33 0.58 4.45 2.77
N VAL A 34 1.08 3.26 2.41
CA VAL A 34 0.56 1.98 2.90
C VAL A 34 0.61 1.90 4.42
N LEU A 35 1.69 2.39 5.04
CA LEU A 35 1.84 2.42 6.49
C LEU A 35 0.73 3.28 7.14
N ILE A 36 0.50 4.49 6.62
CA ILE A 36 -0.54 5.40 7.14
C ILE A 36 -1.95 4.83 6.91
N LEU A 37 -2.22 4.29 5.73
CA LEU A 37 -3.53 3.71 5.38
C LEU A 37 -3.86 2.46 6.21
N SER A 38 -2.85 1.66 6.55
CA SER A 38 -3.04 0.43 7.35
C SER A 38 -3.09 0.67 8.86
N MET A 39 -2.60 1.82 9.34
CA MET A 39 -2.56 2.09 10.79
C MET A 39 -3.95 2.04 11.46
N PRO A 40 -5.02 2.69 10.94
CA PRO A 40 -6.34 2.64 11.57
C PRO A 40 -6.93 1.22 11.71
N PRO A 41 -7.02 0.39 10.64
CA PRO A 41 -7.55 -0.96 10.78
C PRO A 41 -6.67 -1.85 11.66
N VAL A 42 -5.34 -1.69 11.64
CA VAL A 42 -4.42 -2.47 12.50
C VAL A 42 -4.63 -2.13 13.98
N LEU A 43 -4.78 -0.84 14.32
CA LEU A 43 -5.00 -0.41 15.70
C LEU A 43 -6.33 -0.93 16.24
N VAL A 44 -7.41 -0.86 15.44
CA VAL A 44 -8.70 -1.41 15.85
C VAL A 44 -8.66 -2.94 15.95
N ALA A 45 -7.99 -3.63 15.01
CA ALA A 45 -7.79 -5.08 15.09
C ALA A 45 -7.09 -5.49 16.39
N ALA A 46 -6.05 -4.75 16.79
CA ALA A 46 -5.31 -5.01 18.02
C ALA A 46 -6.18 -4.75 19.27
N LEU A 47 -6.90 -3.63 19.30
CA LEU A 47 -7.70 -3.25 20.46
C LEU A 47 -8.93 -4.17 20.65
N VAL A 48 -9.68 -4.44 19.57
CA VAL A 48 -10.78 -5.40 19.64
C VAL A 48 -10.27 -6.81 19.87
N GLY A 49 -9.14 -7.17 19.25
CA GLY A 49 -8.56 -8.50 19.42
C GLY A 49 -8.13 -8.80 20.84
N THR A 50 -7.58 -7.81 21.54
CA THR A 50 -7.23 -7.91 22.96
C THR A 50 -8.47 -7.97 23.85
N LEU A 51 -9.46 -7.09 23.65
CA LEU A 51 -10.72 -7.12 24.40
C LEU A 51 -11.47 -8.45 24.25
N VAL A 52 -11.58 -8.97 23.03
CA VAL A 52 -12.23 -10.26 22.78
C VAL A 52 -11.46 -11.40 23.45
N SER A 53 -10.12 -11.40 23.39
CA SER A 53 -9.32 -12.43 24.06
C SER A 53 -9.47 -12.40 25.60
N LEU A 54 -9.63 -11.21 26.18
CA LEU A 54 -9.89 -11.05 27.61
C LEU A 54 -11.28 -11.59 27.98
N LEU A 55 -12.31 -11.25 27.19
CA LEU A 55 -13.68 -11.74 27.42
C LEU A 55 -13.78 -13.27 27.26
N GLN A 56 -13.05 -13.83 26.29
CA GLN A 56 -12.95 -15.28 26.10
C GLN A 56 -12.29 -15.97 27.31
N ALA A 57 -11.25 -15.36 27.89
CA ALA A 57 -10.60 -15.87 29.09
C ALA A 57 -11.50 -15.79 30.34
N LEU A 58 -12.25 -14.70 30.49
CA LEU A 58 -13.14 -14.47 31.65
C LEU A 58 -14.38 -15.37 31.65
N THR A 59 -14.95 -15.64 30.47
CA THR A 59 -16.18 -16.46 30.33
C THR A 59 -15.92 -17.94 30.15
N GLN A 60 -14.64 -18.35 30.03
CA GLN A 60 -14.21 -19.72 29.70
C GLN A 60 -14.74 -20.26 28.36
N ILE A 61 -15.28 -19.40 27.49
CA ILE A 61 -15.71 -19.77 26.13
C ILE A 61 -14.49 -19.67 25.20
N GLN A 62 -13.76 -20.77 25.05
CA GLN A 62 -12.58 -20.89 24.19
C GLN A 62 -12.92 -21.38 22.77
N GLU A 63 -14.06 -20.95 22.23
CA GLU A 63 -14.42 -21.19 20.83
C GLU A 63 -13.56 -20.30 19.92
N GLN A 64 -12.51 -20.88 19.33
CA GLN A 64 -11.53 -20.18 18.49
C GLN A 64 -12.19 -19.43 17.32
N THR A 65 -13.27 -19.98 16.76
CA THR A 65 -14.03 -19.39 15.65
C THR A 65 -14.73 -18.08 16.03
N LEU A 66 -15.29 -17.98 17.24
CA LEU A 66 -15.97 -16.77 17.70
C LEU A 66 -15.00 -15.60 17.82
N GLY A 67 -13.80 -15.86 18.35
CA GLY A 67 -12.75 -14.85 18.49
C GLY A 67 -12.24 -14.35 17.14
N PHE A 68 -12.14 -15.25 16.16
CA PHE A 68 -11.74 -14.90 14.80
C PHE A 68 -12.80 -14.03 14.11
N VAL A 69 -14.08 -14.43 14.16
CA VAL A 69 -15.19 -13.69 13.53
C VAL A 69 -15.34 -12.31 14.15
N ALA A 70 -15.28 -12.18 15.48
CA ALA A 70 -15.41 -10.89 16.15
C ALA A 70 -14.31 -9.89 15.72
N LYS A 71 -13.06 -10.36 15.61
CA LYS A 71 -11.94 -9.54 15.11
C LYS A 71 -12.14 -9.11 13.65
N LEU A 72 -12.60 -10.02 12.80
CA LEU A 72 -12.86 -9.75 11.38
C LEU A 72 -13.94 -8.68 11.22
N VAL A 73 -15.07 -8.82 11.92
CA VAL A 73 -16.18 -7.84 11.89
C VAL A 73 -15.69 -6.45 12.31
N ALA A 74 -14.87 -6.36 13.36
CA ALA A 74 -14.32 -5.08 13.79
C ALA A 74 -13.40 -4.43 12.75
N VAL A 75 -12.54 -5.21 12.09
CA VAL A 75 -11.70 -4.70 11.00
C VAL A 75 -12.54 -4.20 9.84
N VAL A 76 -13.55 -4.97 9.44
CA VAL A 76 -14.46 -4.59 8.35
C VAL A 76 -15.18 -3.28 8.67
N ILE A 77 -15.75 -3.14 9.88
CA ILE A 77 -16.39 -1.89 10.33
C ILE A 77 -15.41 -0.72 10.27
N THR A 78 -14.16 -0.94 10.69
CA THR A 78 -13.12 0.09 10.66
C THR A 78 -12.81 0.53 9.24
N LEU A 79 -12.66 -0.42 8.30
CA LEU A 79 -12.43 -0.13 6.89
C LEU A 79 -13.59 0.65 6.28
N PHE A 80 -14.83 0.28 6.59
CA PHE A 80 -16.01 1.05 6.16
C PHE A 80 -16.01 2.47 6.74
N ALA A 81 -15.67 2.63 8.02
CA ALA A 81 -15.59 3.94 8.65
C ALA A 81 -14.48 4.81 8.05
N THR A 82 -13.34 4.23 7.67
CA THR A 82 -12.21 4.97 7.07
C THR A 82 -12.27 5.06 5.55
N THR A 83 -13.30 4.49 4.89
CA THR A 83 -13.37 4.42 3.41
C THR A 83 -13.26 5.77 2.74
N ALA A 84 -13.94 6.81 3.26
CA ALA A 84 -13.91 8.15 2.67
C ALA A 84 -12.50 8.76 2.67
N TRP A 85 -11.77 8.59 3.78
CA TRP A 85 -10.40 9.09 3.92
C TRP A 85 -9.40 8.25 3.13
N LEU A 86 -9.47 6.91 3.23
CA LEU A 86 -8.64 5.98 2.45
C LEU A 86 -8.78 6.23 0.95
N GLY A 87 -10.01 6.46 0.49
CA GLY A 87 -10.30 6.77 -0.92
C GLY A 87 -9.66 8.08 -1.37
N ASN A 88 -9.75 9.13 -0.55
CA ASN A 88 -9.13 10.42 -0.87
C ASN A 88 -7.60 10.31 -0.98
N GLU A 89 -6.96 9.62 -0.05
CA GLU A 89 -5.50 9.47 -0.05
C GLU A 89 -5.01 8.62 -1.23
N LEU A 90 -5.71 7.51 -1.54
CA LEU A 90 -5.42 6.68 -2.70
C LEU A 90 -5.63 7.44 -4.01
N TYR A 91 -6.69 8.25 -4.11
CA TYR A 91 -6.96 9.07 -5.28
C TYR A 91 -5.85 10.13 -5.47
N SER A 92 -5.45 10.83 -4.41
CA SER A 92 -4.36 11.81 -4.47
C SER A 92 -3.03 11.16 -4.89
N PHE A 93 -2.75 9.97 -4.41
CA PHE A 93 -1.56 9.22 -4.81
C PHE A 93 -1.63 8.78 -6.28
N ALA A 94 -2.79 8.26 -6.71
CA ALA A 94 -3.01 7.85 -8.09
C ALA A 94 -2.86 9.03 -9.06
N ASP A 95 -3.40 10.20 -8.72
CA ASP A 95 -3.27 11.42 -9.51
C ASP A 95 -1.80 11.88 -9.59
N MET A 96 -1.08 11.88 -8.46
CA MET A 96 0.36 12.19 -8.43
C MET A 96 1.18 11.29 -9.36
N VAL A 97 0.90 9.98 -9.37
CA VAL A 97 1.61 9.02 -10.21
C VAL A 97 1.21 9.19 -11.68
N LEU A 98 -0.09 9.28 -11.97
CA LEU A 98 -0.60 9.45 -13.35
C LEU A 98 -0.10 10.73 -14.00
N LEU A 99 0.00 11.84 -13.26
CA LEU A 99 0.54 13.10 -13.78
C LEU A 99 2.04 13.05 -14.09
N LYS A 100 2.78 12.12 -13.47
CA LYS A 100 4.23 11.94 -13.69
C LYS A 100 4.56 11.01 -14.86
N VAL A 101 3.64 10.14 -15.29
CA VAL A 101 3.84 9.23 -16.44
C VAL A 101 4.03 9.95 -17.79
N PRO A 102 3.28 11.02 -18.14
CA PRO A 102 3.44 11.74 -19.40
C PRO A 102 4.79 12.46 -19.56
N GLN A 103 5.56 12.62 -18.49
CA GLN A 103 6.87 13.28 -18.52
C GLN A 103 8.02 12.34 -18.94
N ILE A 104 7.70 11.05 -19.21
CA ILE A 104 8.67 9.97 -19.55
C ILE A 104 8.51 9.52 -21.02
N GLN A 105 7.81 10.30 -21.86
CA GLN A 105 7.79 10.14 -23.33
C GLN A 105 8.44 11.35 -24.00
#